data_AF-A0A920KPV1-F1
#
_entry.id   AF-A0A920KPV1-F1
#
_cell.length_a   1.000
_cell.length_b   1.000
_cell.length_c   1.000
_cell.angle_alpha   90.00
_cell.angle_beta   90.00
_cell.angle_gamma   90.00
#
_symmetry.space_group_name_H-M   'P 1'
#
loop_
_entity.id
_entity.type
_entity.pdbx_description
1 polymer ?
#
loop_
_entity_poly.entity_id
_entity_poly.type
_entity_poly.pdbx_seq_one_letter_code
_entity_poly.pdbx_strand_id
1 'polypeptide(L)'
;MDSIPLVVISGQVQSHLIGEDAFQETDMVGISRPIVKHSFLVQKVEDIPSTIKKAFYIASRGARPCRRGYPKDLTHPEHKFEYVYPDTVTMRSYQPSSKGHAGQIRKAARMLLSAKRP
;
A
#
# COMPACT_ATOMS: atom_id res chain seq x y z
N MET A 1 16.65 -6.47 -2.32
CA MET A 1 15.21 -6.26 -2.16
C MET A 1 14.73 -7.22 -1.08
N ASP A 2 14.96 -6.86 0.17
CA ASP A 2 14.55 -7.68 1.30
C ASP A 2 13.06 -7.47 1.50
N SER A 3 12.31 -8.57 1.55
CA SER A 3 10.84 -8.57 1.51
C SER A 3 10.23 -8.16 2.86
N ILE A 4 10.61 -6.98 3.34
CA ILE A 4 10.27 -6.46 4.66
C ILE A 4 8.94 -5.70 4.58
N PRO A 5 7.96 -6.02 5.45
CA PRO A 5 6.71 -5.26 5.53
C PRO A 5 7.00 -3.88 6.15
N LEU A 6 7.00 -2.85 5.32
CA LEU A 6 7.27 -1.47 5.72
C LEU A 6 6.13 -0.55 5.27
N VAL A 7 5.66 0.29 6.18
CA VAL A 7 4.71 1.37 5.90
C VAL A 7 5.44 2.70 6.09
N VAL A 8 5.55 3.47 5.00
CA VAL A 8 6.22 4.78 5.00
C VAL A 8 5.17 5.88 4.98
N ILE A 9 5.24 6.76 5.97
CA ILE A 9 4.40 7.95 6.07
C ILE A 9 5.25 9.16 5.67
N SER A 10 4.80 9.89 4.66
CA SER A 10 5.42 11.13 4.20
C SER A 10 4.42 12.27 4.25
N GLY A 11 4.88 13.46 4.66
CA GLY A 11 4.13 14.69 4.45
C GLY A 11 4.10 15.08 2.97
N GLN A 12 3.13 15.91 2.61
CA GLN A 12 3.02 16.56 1.31
C GLN A 12 2.69 18.04 1.53
N VAL A 13 2.96 18.87 0.51
CA VAL A 13 2.47 20.25 0.46
C VAL A 13 0.95 20.32 0.61
N GLN A 14 0.41 21.52 0.84
CA GLN A 14 -1.03 21.71 0.97
C GLN A 14 -1.75 21.25 -0.30
N SER A 15 -2.92 20.63 -0.16
CA SER A 15 -3.64 20.00 -1.27
C SER A 15 -3.88 20.91 -2.48
N HIS A 16 -4.07 22.21 -2.25
CA HIS A 16 -4.29 23.21 -3.30
C HIS A 16 -3.02 23.69 -4.00
N LEU A 17 -1.84 23.37 -3.45
CA LEU A 17 -0.52 23.72 -4.00
C LEU A 17 0.13 22.54 -4.73
N ILE A 18 -0.57 21.39 -4.83
CA ILE A 18 -0.07 20.22 -5.56
C ILE A 18 -0.16 20.52 -7.06
N GLY A 19 0.98 20.53 -7.74
CA GLY A 19 1.14 20.78 -9.18
C GLY A 19 1.53 22.21 -9.54
N GLU A 20 1.76 23.07 -8.55
CA GLU A 20 2.07 24.51 -8.73
C GLU A 20 3.56 24.82 -8.49
N ASP A 21 4.43 23.79 -8.49
CA ASP A 21 5.86 23.88 -8.14
C ASP A 21 6.07 24.58 -6.79
N ALA A 22 5.23 24.23 -5.81
CA ALA A 22 5.27 24.85 -4.50
C ALA A 22 6.56 24.51 -3.75
N PHE A 23 6.92 25.33 -2.76
CA PHE A 23 8.14 25.11 -1.99
C PHE A 23 8.15 23.73 -1.31
N GLN A 24 9.19 22.94 -1.58
CA GLN A 24 9.34 21.53 -1.16
C GLN A 24 8.29 20.58 -1.73
N GLU A 25 7.62 20.96 -2.82
CA GLU A 25 6.81 20.03 -3.58
C GLU A 25 7.71 18.97 -4.22
N THR A 26 7.27 17.72 -4.13
CA THR A 26 7.88 16.62 -4.87
C THR A 26 6.78 15.64 -5.24
N ASP A 27 6.74 15.23 -6.52
CA ASP A 27 5.89 14.11 -6.95
C ASP A 27 6.46 12.78 -6.45
N MET A 28 6.31 12.58 -5.15
CA MET A 28 6.70 11.35 -4.51
C MET A 28 5.86 10.17 -5.02
N VAL A 29 4.64 10.37 -5.55
CA VAL A 29 3.83 9.27 -6.09
C VAL A 29 4.47 8.74 -7.37
N GLY A 30 4.84 9.62 -8.30
CA GLY A 30 5.58 9.29 -9.51
C GLY A 30 6.93 8.63 -9.21
N ILE A 31 7.74 9.23 -8.34
CA ILE A 31 9.08 8.73 -8.02
C ILE A 31 9.04 7.37 -7.30
N SER A 32 8.07 7.15 -6.40
CA SER A 32 8.02 5.92 -5.61
C SER A 32 7.31 4.75 -6.31
N ARG A 33 6.52 5.00 -7.37
CA ARG A 33 5.77 3.96 -8.11
C ARG A 33 6.57 2.69 -8.46
N PRO A 34 7.84 2.74 -8.93
CA PRO A 34 8.59 1.51 -9.25
C PRO A 34 9.11 0.75 -8.02
N ILE A 35 9.25 1.42 -6.88
CA ILE A 35 9.88 0.88 -5.67
C ILE A 35 8.89 0.45 -4.57
N VAL A 36 7.66 0.99 -4.57
CA VAL A 36 6.60 0.62 -3.61
C VAL A 36 5.58 -0.32 -4.25
N LYS A 37 4.94 -1.16 -3.44
CA LYS A 37 3.82 -2.01 -3.88
C LYS A 37 2.57 -1.19 -4.19
N HIS A 38 2.32 -0.20 -3.34
CA HIS A 38 1.18 0.69 -3.47
C HIS A 38 1.51 2.03 -2.83
N SER A 39 1.00 3.09 -3.45
CA SER A 39 1.11 4.46 -2.98
C SER A 39 -0.28 5.02 -2.78
N PHE A 40 -0.52 5.62 -1.62
CA PHE A 40 -1.78 6.29 -1.30
C PHE A 40 -1.54 7.81 -1.21
N LEU A 41 -2.44 8.59 -1.83
CA LEU A 41 -2.56 10.02 -1.59
C LEU A 41 -3.89 10.24 -0.88
N VAL A 42 -3.83 10.76 0.35
CA VAL A 42 -5.04 11.08 1.12
C VAL A 42 -5.49 12.48 0.73
N GLN A 43 -6.77 12.62 0.35
CA GLN A 43 -7.37 13.91 -0.02
C GLN A 43 -8.35 14.42 1.04
N LYS A 44 -8.87 13.53 1.89
CA LYS A 44 -9.84 13.85 2.95
C LYS A 44 -9.36 13.32 4.29
N VAL A 45 -9.60 14.09 5.35
CA VAL A 45 -9.20 13.71 6.71
C VAL A 45 -9.94 12.44 7.18
N GLU A 46 -11.20 12.29 6.80
CA GLU A 46 -12.06 11.14 7.10
C GLU A 46 -11.50 9.81 6.56
N ASP A 47 -10.72 9.87 5.48
CA ASP A 47 -10.14 8.69 4.84
C ASP A 47 -8.85 8.22 5.50
N ILE A 48 -8.28 8.99 6.43
CA ILE A 48 -7.03 8.64 7.11
C ILE A 48 -7.11 7.26 7.77
N PRO A 49 -8.11 6.94 8.62
CA PRO A 49 -8.17 5.65 9.32
C PRO A 49 -8.34 4.48 8.35
N SER A 50 -9.25 4.63 7.37
CA SER A 50 -9.54 3.60 6.38
C SER A 50 -8.32 3.31 5.51
N THR A 51 -7.62 4.36 5.11
CA THR A 51 -6.40 4.24 4.32
C THR A 51 -5.34 3.58 5.20
N ILE A 52 -5.18 3.94 6.50
CA ILE A 52 -4.14 3.36 7.40
C ILE A 52 -4.28 1.85 7.40
N LYS A 53 -5.49 1.35 7.64
CA LYS A 53 -5.77 -0.08 7.63
C LYS A 53 -5.45 -0.73 6.28
N LYS A 54 -5.80 -0.10 5.16
CA LYS A 54 -5.45 -0.58 3.82
C LYS A 54 -3.94 -0.71 3.61
N ALA A 55 -3.14 0.27 4.05
CA ALA A 55 -1.68 0.20 3.90
C ALA A 55 -1.05 -0.95 4.70
N PHE A 56 -1.44 -1.13 5.95
CA PHE A 56 -0.98 -2.26 6.77
C PHE A 56 -1.41 -3.61 6.18
N TYR A 57 -2.63 -3.69 5.64
CA TYR A 57 -3.12 -4.89 4.96
C TYR A 57 -2.31 -5.21 3.68
N ILE A 58 -1.94 -4.20 2.87
CA ILE A 58 -1.12 -4.40 1.67
C ILE A 58 0.31 -4.79 2.02
N ALA A 59 0.90 -4.14 3.03
CA ALA A 59 2.26 -4.36 3.47
C ALA A 59 2.44 -5.75 4.09
N SER A 60 1.51 -6.19 4.94
CA SER A 60 1.56 -7.52 5.57
C SER A 60 1.42 -8.69 4.59
N ARG A 61 0.72 -8.48 3.47
CA ARG A 61 0.50 -9.52 2.44
C ARG A 61 1.45 -9.39 1.26
N GLY A 62 2.43 -8.50 1.33
CA GLY A 62 3.31 -8.13 0.22
C GLY A 62 4.78 -8.08 0.57
N ALA A 63 5.61 -8.43 -0.40
CA ALA A 63 7.06 -8.44 -0.28
C ALA A 63 7.74 -7.08 -0.57
N ARG A 64 7.01 -5.95 -0.47
CA ARG A 64 7.49 -4.62 -0.83
C ARG A 64 6.84 -3.52 0.02
N PRO A 65 7.54 -2.40 0.28
CA PRO A 65 7.04 -1.30 1.11
C PRO A 65 5.78 -0.67 0.52
N CYS A 66 4.93 -0.13 1.39
CA CYS A 66 3.78 0.69 1.02
C CYS A 66 4.00 2.12 1.51
N ARG A 67 3.67 3.10 0.68
CA ARG A 67 3.86 4.52 1.00
C ARG A 67 2.51 5.24 1.11
N ARG A 68 2.47 6.26 1.97
CA ARG A 68 1.41 7.26 2.00
C ARG A 68 1.91 8.70 2.05
N GLY A 69 1.30 9.56 1.25
CA GLY A 69 1.37 11.02 1.39
C GLY A 69 0.18 11.60 2.17
N TYR A 70 0.46 12.50 3.12
CA TYR A 70 -0.54 13.32 3.80
C TYR A 70 -0.27 14.81 3.52
N PRO A 71 -1.17 15.50 2.80
CA PRO A 71 -1.14 16.95 2.69
C PRO A 71 -1.20 17.65 4.06
N LYS A 72 -0.43 18.73 4.22
CA LYS A 72 -0.29 19.47 5.49
C LYS A 72 -1.64 19.96 6.05
N ASP A 73 -2.55 20.37 5.17
CA ASP A 73 -3.91 20.81 5.49
C ASP A 73 -4.75 19.74 6.19
N LEU A 74 -4.49 18.46 5.91
CA LEU A 74 -5.24 17.35 6.53
C LEU A 74 -4.79 17.04 7.96
N THR A 75 -3.67 17.60 8.40
CA THR A 75 -3.11 17.40 9.74
C THR A 75 -3.28 18.60 10.66
N HIS A 76 -4.11 19.58 10.28
CA HIS A 76 -4.31 20.80 11.05
C HIS A 76 -4.98 20.50 12.41
N PRO A 77 -4.38 20.86 13.55
CA PRO A 77 -4.85 20.43 14.88
C PRO A 77 -6.22 21.00 15.27
N GLU A 78 -6.65 22.08 14.62
CA GLU A 78 -7.95 22.70 14.87
C GLU A 78 -9.12 21.97 14.19
N HIS A 79 -8.85 21.18 13.16
CA HIS A 79 -9.89 20.48 12.40
C HIS A 79 -9.99 19.03 12.90
N LYS A 80 -10.93 18.79 13.81
CA LYS A 80 -11.20 17.46 14.37
C LYS A 80 -12.32 16.77 13.61
N PHE A 81 -12.08 15.52 13.25
CA PHE A 81 -13.05 14.65 12.60
C PHE A 81 -13.25 13.40 13.47
N GLU A 82 -14.41 12.76 13.33
CA GLU A 82 -14.69 11.50 14.01
C GLU A 82 -13.70 10.42 13.52
N TYR A 83 -13.04 9.76 14.47
CA TYR A 83 -12.12 8.67 14.16
C TYR A 83 -12.89 7.35 14.08
N VAL A 84 -13.23 6.93 12.87
CA VAL A 84 -13.88 5.62 12.61
C VAL A 84 -12.88 4.68 11.96
N TYR A 85 -12.38 3.71 12.73
CA TYR A 85 -11.48 2.67 12.20
C TYR A 85 -12.31 1.50 11.65
N PRO A 86 -12.24 1.17 10.35
CA PRO A 86 -13.07 0.12 9.78
C PRO A 86 -12.61 -1.26 10.26
N ASP A 87 -13.50 -2.20 10.53
CA ASP A 87 -13.14 -3.57 10.98
C ASP A 87 -12.57 -4.45 9.87
N THR A 88 -13.06 -4.28 8.64
CA THR A 88 -12.63 -5.06 7.48
C THR A 88 -12.07 -4.17 6.39
N VAL A 89 -11.07 -4.68 5.65
CA VAL A 89 -10.57 -4.03 4.43
C VAL A 89 -10.91 -4.89 3.23
N THR A 90 -11.72 -4.34 2.34
CA THR A 90 -11.94 -4.87 1.00
C THR A 90 -11.32 -3.92 -0.02
N MET A 91 -10.59 -4.47 -0.98
CA MET A 91 -10.01 -3.70 -2.08
C MET A 91 -10.23 -4.43 -3.39
N ARG A 92 -10.81 -3.71 -4.36
CA ARG A 92 -11.03 -4.23 -5.72
C ARG A 92 -9.72 -4.69 -6.38
N SER A 93 -8.66 -3.92 -6.19
CA SER A 93 -7.38 -4.11 -6.88
C SER A 93 -6.48 -5.18 -6.25
N TYR A 94 -6.80 -5.68 -5.05
CA TYR A 94 -5.91 -6.58 -4.33
C TYR A 94 -6.68 -7.68 -3.58
N GLN A 95 -6.92 -8.79 -4.28
CA GLN A 95 -7.46 -10.04 -3.76
C GLN A 95 -6.50 -11.19 -4.08
N PRO A 96 -5.49 -11.44 -3.23
CA PRO A 96 -4.59 -12.57 -3.44
C PRO A 96 -5.37 -13.88 -3.30
N SER A 97 -5.20 -14.79 -4.26
CA SER A 97 -5.77 -16.14 -4.19
C SER A 97 -5.01 -16.96 -3.15
N SER A 98 -5.70 -17.47 -2.14
CA SER A 98 -5.10 -18.31 -1.10
C SER A 98 -4.92 -19.78 -1.53
N LYS A 99 -5.69 -20.24 -2.53
CA LYS A 99 -5.66 -21.63 -3.01
C LYS A 99 -4.84 -21.77 -4.28
N GLY A 100 -3.80 -22.59 -4.24
CA GLY A 100 -3.04 -22.98 -5.42
C GLY A 100 -3.84 -23.88 -6.35
N HIS A 101 -3.53 -23.85 -7.64
CA HIS A 101 -4.21 -24.68 -8.64
C HIS A 101 -3.81 -26.15 -8.47
N ALA A 102 -4.76 -27.00 -8.07
CA ALA A 102 -4.51 -28.41 -7.74
C ALA A 102 -3.82 -29.21 -8.86
N GLY A 103 -4.11 -28.88 -10.13
CA GLY A 103 -3.47 -29.51 -11.29
C GLY A 103 -1.97 -29.15 -11.42
N GLN A 104 -1.59 -27.91 -11.10
CA GLN A 104 -0.20 -27.49 -11.15
C GLN A 104 0.60 -28.10 -10.00
N ILE A 105 -0.02 -28.21 -8.81
CA ILE A 105 0.57 -28.89 -7.65
C ILE A 105 0.85 -30.37 -7.98
N ARG A 106 -0.11 -31.07 -8.59
CA ARG A 106 0.08 -32.46 -9.03
C ARG A 106 1.17 -32.62 -10.09
N LYS A 107 1.27 -31.69 -11.04
CA LYS A 107 2.33 -31.70 -12.06
C LYS A 107 3.71 -31.48 -11.44
N ALA A 108 3.85 -30.51 -10.53
CA ALA A 108 5.09 -30.26 -9.81
C ALA A 108 5.51 -31.46 -8.95
N ALA A 109 4.58 -32.06 -8.21
CA ALA A 109 4.84 -33.26 -7.42
C ALA A 109 5.33 -34.44 -8.29
N ARG A 110 4.72 -34.64 -9.46
CA ARG A 110 5.16 -35.69 -10.40
C ARG A 110 6.57 -35.44 -10.94
N MET A 111 6.91 -34.20 -11.27
CA MET A 111 8.26 -33.85 -11.74
C MET A 111 9.31 -34.12 -10.67
N LEU A 112 9.04 -33.74 -9.41
CA LEU A 112 9.94 -34.01 -8.27
C LEU A 112 10.14 -35.51 -8.05
N LEU A 113 9.06 -36.31 -8.11
CA LEU A 113 9.14 -37.76 -7.94
C LEU A 113 9.88 -38.48 -9.09
N SER A 114 9.81 -37.94 -10.30
CA SER A 114 10.52 -38.49 -11.46
C SER A 114 11.98 -38.05 -11.59
N ALA A 115 12.42 -37.08 -10.78
CA ALA A 115 13.76 -36.54 -10.86
C ALA A 115 14.77 -37.46 -10.14
N LYS A 116 15.83 -37.87 -10.85
CA LYS A 116 16.94 -38.64 -10.26
C LYS A 116 17.85 -37.81 -9.34
N ARG A 117 17.85 -36.48 -9.50
CA ARG A 117 18.53 -35.49 -8.65
C ARG A 117 17.61 -34.26 -8.54
N PRO A 118 16.64 -34.30 -7.63
CA PRO A 118 15.68 -33.22 -7.43
C PRO A 118 16.33 -31.94 -6.90
#